data_AF-A0A7C1W915-F1
#
_entry.id   AF-A0A7C1W915-F1
#
_cell.length_a   1.000
_cell.length_b   1.000
_cell.length_c   1.000
_cell.angle_alpha   90.00
_cell.angle_beta   90.00
_cell.angle_gamma   90.00
#
_symmetry.space_group_name_H-M   'P 1'
#
loop_
_entity.id
_entity.type
_entity.pdbx_description
1 polymer ?
#
loop_
_entity_poly.entity_id
_entity_poly.type
_entity_poly.pdbx_seq_one_letter_code
_entity_poly.pdbx_strand_id
1 'polypeptide(L)' 'MLLGCVDRSKEPEERKQKEGDSMAWKVEEAIRSVDGRIPDIAYETSAVGKEPVSVLLEKSAVEVVEKAVKLGEDYVKNR' A
#
# COMPACT_ATOMS: atom_id res chain seq x y z
N MET A 1 12.92 -5.12 0.32
CA MET A 1 11.71 -4.33 0.08
C MET A 1 10.99 -4.16 1.41
N LEU A 2 10.67 -2.94 1.81
CA LEU A 2 9.94 -2.58 3.02
C LEU A 2 8.44 -2.56 2.72
N LEU A 3 7.67 -3.32 3.47
CA LEU A 3 6.22 -3.44 3.28
C LEU A 3 5.48 -2.70 4.39
N GLY A 4 4.64 -1.74 4.01
CA GLY A 4 3.71 -1.07 4.90
C GLY A 4 2.34 -1.73 4.86
N CYS A 5 1.72 -1.91 6.03
CA CYS A 5 0.40 -2.52 6.17
C CYS A 5 -0.63 -1.46 6.55
N VAL A 6 -1.73 -1.41 5.79
CA VAL A 6 -2.92 -0.64 6.09
C VAL A 6 -3.98 -1.58 6.66
N ASP A 7 -4.11 -1.58 7.98
CA ASP A 7 -5.11 -2.39 8.66
C ASP A 7 -6.48 -1.71 8.59
N ARG A 8 -7.30 -2.16 7.64
CA ARG A 8 -8.63 -1.59 7.37
C ARG A 8 -9.61 -1.69 8.55
N SER A 9 -9.36 -2.58 9.51
CA SER A 9 -10.17 -2.64 10.73
C SER A 9 -10.02 -1.40 11.62
N LYS A 10 -8.94 -0.63 11.43
CA LYS A 10 -8.62 0.60 12.17
C LYS A 10 -9.09 1.87 11.47
N GLU A 11 -9.70 1.76 10.28
CA GLU A 11 -10.17 2.92 9.51
C GLU A 11 -11.32 3.60 10.26
N PRO A 12 -11.16 4.87 10.72
CA PRO A 12 -12.20 5.58 11.45
C PRO A 12 -13.46 5.73 10.60
N GLU A 13 -14.63 5.54 11.22
CA GLU A 13 -15.90 5.53 10.50
C GLU A 13 -16.21 6.90 9.88
N GLU A 14 -15.79 7.98 10.54
CA GLU A 14 -15.93 9.35 10.05
C GLU A 14 -15.16 9.58 8.74
N ARG A 15 -14.03 8.88 8.55
CA ARG A 15 -13.22 8.98 7.33
C ARG A 15 -13.74 8.10 6.20
N LYS A 16 -14.45 7.01 6.49
CA LYS A 16 -15.08 6.17 5.45
C LYS A 16 -16.22 6.86 4.72
N GLN A 17 -16.91 7.77 5.40
CA GLN A 17 -18.10 8.43 4.88
C GLN A 17 -17.78 9.68 4.05
N LYS A 18 -16.58 10.24 4.21
CA LYS A 18 -16.14 11.44 3.51
C LYS A 18 -15.25 11.09 2.33
N GLU A 19 -15.70 11.46 1.13
CA GLU A 19 -14.96 11.21 -0.11
C GLU A 19 -13.57 11.88 -0.06
N GLY A 20 -12.53 11.11 -0.37
CA GLY A 20 -11.13 11.56 -0.37
C GLY A 20 -10.37 11.44 0.95
N ASP A 21 -11.03 11.32 2.11
CA ASP A 21 -10.34 11.32 3.42
C ASP A 21 -9.68 9.97 3.77
N SER A 22 -10.20 8.86 3.22
CA SER A 22 -9.62 7.53 3.41
C SER A 22 -8.18 7.43 2.92
N MET A 23 -7.83 8.03 1.78
CA MET A 23 -6.50 7.88 1.20
C MET A 23 -5.40 8.51 2.07
N ALA A 24 -5.64 9.70 2.61
CA ALA A 24 -4.69 10.35 3.51
C ALA A 24 -4.43 9.48 4.76
N TRP A 25 -5.51 8.94 5.36
CA TRP A 25 -5.39 8.04 6.50
C TRP A 25 -4.61 6.76 6.14
N LYS A 26 -4.88 6.13 4.99
CA LYS A 26 -4.15 4.92 4.57
C LYS A 26 -2.65 5.17 4.41
N VAL A 27 -2.26 6.33 3.90
CA VAL A 27 -0.84 6.73 3.78
C VAL A 27 -0.20 6.86 5.17
N GLU A 28 -0.87 7.53 6.10
CA GLU A 28 -0.42 7.67 7.49
C GLU A 28 -0.27 6.30 8.18
N GLU A 29 -1.25 5.40 8.02
CA GLU A 29 -1.20 4.04 8.57
C GLU A 29 -0.04 3.23 8.01
N ALA A 30 0.16 3.27 6.69
CA ALA A 30 1.24 2.54 6.03
C ALA A 30 2.60 2.99 6.56
N ILE A 31 2.83 4.29 6.71
CA ILE A 31 4.07 4.85 7.28
C ILE A 31 4.22 4.46 8.76
N ARG A 32 3.14 4.52 9.54
CA ARG A 32 3.16 4.15 10.96
C ARG A 32 3.49 2.67 11.16
N SER A 33 3.04 1.80 10.26
CA SER A 33 3.29 0.35 10.33
C SER A 33 4.77 -0.04 10.16
N VAL A 34 5.61 0.87 9.66
CA VAL A 34 7.04 0.67 9.42
C VAL A 34 7.91 1.70 10.16
N ASP A 35 7.49 2.06 11.37
CA ASP A 35 8.22 2.94 12.29
C ASP A 35 8.58 4.32 11.68
N GLY A 36 7.63 4.90 10.94
CA GLY A 36 7.77 6.25 10.38
C GLY A 36 8.56 6.33 9.07
N ARG A 37 8.96 5.19 8.50
CA ARG A 37 9.65 5.12 7.22
C ARG A 37 8.66 5.12 6.05
N ILE A 38 9.12 5.52 4.87
CA ILE A 38 8.33 5.37 3.64
C ILE A 38 8.47 3.92 3.17
N PRO A 39 7.39 3.13 3.08
CA PRO A 39 7.45 1.76 2.57
C PRO A 39 7.69 1.75 1.05
N ASP A 40 8.27 0.66 0.55
CA ASP A 40 8.35 0.43 -0.89
C ASP A 40 6.97 0.05 -1.46
N ILE A 41 6.21 -0.76 -0.71
CA ILE A 41 4.83 -1.16 -1.06
C ILE A 41 3.94 -0.98 0.16
N ALA A 42 2.80 -0.32 -0.01
CA ALA A 42 1.72 -0.29 0.98
C ALA A 42 0.61 -1.26 0.54
N TYR A 43 0.20 -2.19 1.39
CA TYR A 43 -0.90 -3.13 1.10
C TYR A 43 -2.03 -3.01 2.12
N GLU A 44 -3.25 -3.29 1.68
CA GLU A 44 -4.44 -3.26 2.52
C GLU A 44 -4.81 -4.65 3.03
N THR A 45 -5.22 -4.75 4.30
CA THR A 45 -5.90 -5.95 4.79
C THR A 45 -7.30 -6.06 4.16
N SER A 46 -7.86 -7.28 4.12
CA SER A 46 -9.16 -7.52 3.50
C SER A 46 -10.27 -6.70 4.15
N ALA A 47 -11.18 -6.17 3.33
CA ALA A 47 -12.44 -5.57 3.79
C ALA A 47 -13.60 -6.17 3.00
N VAL A 48 -14.74 -6.33 3.68
CA VAL A 48 -15.95 -6.88 3.06
C VAL A 48 -16.37 -6.01 1.88
N GLY A 49 -16.56 -6.63 0.72
CA GLY A 49 -17.01 -5.95 -0.51
C GLY A 49 -15.96 -5.07 -1.19
N LYS A 50 -14.67 -5.18 -0.82
CA LYS A 50 -13.58 -4.40 -1.43
C LYS A 50 -12.45 -5.31 -1.90
N GLU A 51 -11.90 -4.99 -3.07
CA GLU A 51 -10.73 -5.71 -3.59
C GLU A 51 -9.48 -5.39 -2.76
N PRO A 52 -8.59 -6.37 -2.53
CA PRO A 52 -7.28 -6.11 -1.95
C PRO A 52 -6.45 -5.23 -2.89
N VAL A 53 -5.90 -4.13 -2.37
CA VAL A 53 -5.06 -3.21 -3.14
C VAL A 53 -3.66 -3.18 -2.53
N SER A 54 -2.65 -3.19 -3.40
CA SER A 54 -1.26 -2.89 -3.06
C SER A 54 -0.75 -1.75 -3.93
N VAL A 55 -0.05 -0.80 -3.33
CA VAL A 55 0.47 0.40 -3.99
C VAL A 55 1.99 0.38 -3.90
N LEU A 56 2.66 0.34 -5.05
CA LEU A 56 4.11 0.47 -5.18
C LEU A 56 4.49 1.95 -5.24
N LEU A 57 5.45 2.36 -4.41
CA LEU A 57 5.91 3.74 -4.29
C LEU A 57 7.34 3.88 -4.81
N GLU A 58 7.55 4.83 -5.71
CA GLU A 58 8.86 5.26 -6.20
C GLU A 58 8.87 6.76 -6.53
N LYS A 59 10.05 7.33 -6.77
CA LYS A 59 10.20 8.79 -7.00
C LYS A 59 9.69 9.24 -8.36
N SER A 60 9.59 8.32 -9.33
CA SER A 60 9.12 8.60 -10.68
C SER A 60 8.31 7.43 -11.24
N ALA A 61 7.46 7.72 -12.22
CA ALA A 61 6.67 6.69 -12.91
C ALA A 61 7.57 5.64 -13.61
N VAL A 62 8.74 6.04 -14.09
CA VAL A 62 9.71 5.13 -14.72
C VAL A 62 10.24 4.13 -13.69
N GLU A 63 10.67 4.62 -12.51
CA GLU A 63 11.14 3.76 -11.42
C GLU A 63 10.04 2.78 -10.94
N VAL A 64 8.77 3.22 -10.88
CA VAL A 64 7.63 2.34 -10.58
C VAL A 64 7.56 1.17 -11.57
N VAL A 65 7.62 1.46 -12.87
CA VAL A 65 7.52 0.43 -13.92
C VAL A 65 8.71 -0.53 -13.86
N GLU A 66 9.93 -0.01 -13.72
CA GLU A 66 11.15 -0.82 -13.62
C GLU A 66 11.08 -1.79 -12.43
N LYS A 67 10.65 -1.30 -11.27
CA LYS A 67 10.53 -2.13 -10.07
C LYS A 67 9.39 -3.14 -10.17
N ALA A 68 8.27 -2.78 -10.79
CA ALA A 68 7.17 -3.70 -11.04
C ALA A 68 7.57 -4.86 -11.97
N VAL A 69 8.29 -4.58 -13.06
CA VAL A 69 8.81 -5.62 -13.97
C VAL A 69 9.76 -6.55 -13.22
N LYS A 70 10.70 -6.00 -12.46
CA LYS A 70 11.64 -6.80 -11.66
C LYS A 70 10.92 -7.72 -10.67
N LEU A 71 9.89 -7.24 -9.98
CA LEU A 71 9.08 -8.06 -9.09
C LEU A 71 8.41 -9.23 -9.81
N GLY A 72 7.89 -9.00 -11.02
CA GLY A 72 7.31 -10.05 -11.86
C GLY A 72 8.34 -11.12 -12.26
N GLU A 73 9.54 -10.71 -12.68
CA GLU A 73 10.63 -11.64 -12.99
C GLU A 73 11.07 -12.45 -11.78
N ASP A 74 11.26 -11.79 -10.63
CA ASP A 74 11.67 -12.43 -9.39
C ASP A 74 10.60 -13.41 -8.91
N TYR A 75 9.31 -13.09 -9.07
CA TYR A 75 8.21 -14.01 -8.76
C TYR A 75 8.29 -15.27 -9.62
N VAL A 76 8.52 -15.16 -10.93
CA VAL A 76 8.65 -16.32 -11.83
C VAL A 76 9.87 -17.17 -11.49
N LYS A 77 11.01 -16.56 -11.18
CA LYS A 77 12.26 -17.27 -10.85
C LYS A 77 12.19 -18.03 -9.53
N ASN A 78 11.45 -17.50 -8.56
CA ASN A 78 11.34 -18.07 -7.22
C ASN A 78 10.07 -18.92 -7.02
N ARG A 79 9.37 -19.25 -8.12
CA ARG A 79 8.22 -20.15 -8.13
C ARG A 79 8.65 -21.58 -8.43
#